data_AF-A0A510UN38-F1
#
_entry.id   AF-A0A510UN38-F1
#
_cell.length_a   1.000
_cell.length_b   1.000
_cell.length_c   1.000
_cell.angle_alpha   90.00
_cell.angle_beta   90.00
_cell.angle_gamma   90.00
#
_symmetry.space_group_name_H-M   'P 1'
#
loop_
_entity.id
_entity.type
_entity.pdbx_description
1 polymer ?
#
loop_
_entity_poly.entity_id
_entity_poly.type
_entity_poly.pdbx_seq_one_letter_code
_entity_poly.pdbx_strand_id
1 'polypeptide(L)'
;MKATERWIQKQQHVFPECEYQHITFTLPNRLWPIFRHNRWLLNKLFKCAANILLGWAKEKGIDIGIFCALYTYGQKLNWNTHLHLSVTRGGI
;
A
#
# COMPACT_ATOMS: atom_id res chain seq x y z
N MET A 1 11.27 -21.08 14.44
CA MET A 1 10.53 -19.89 13.95
C MET A 1 11.28 -19.27 12.78
N LYS A 2 10.64 -19.19 11.61
CA LYS A 2 11.23 -18.65 10.37
C LYS A 2 11.49 -17.13 10.50
N ALA A 3 12.38 -16.57 9.68
CA ALA A 3 12.68 -15.14 9.70
C ALA A 3 11.41 -14.28 9.43
N THR A 4 10.53 -14.76 8.54
CA THR A 4 9.24 -14.13 8.24
C THR A 4 8.33 -14.06 9.45
N GLU A 5 8.21 -15.14 10.23
CA GLU A 5 7.38 -15.17 11.44
C GLU A 5 7.89 -14.19 12.51
N ARG A 6 9.22 -14.12 12.70
CA ARG A 6 9.85 -13.13 13.60
C ARG A 6 9.56 -11.69 13.17
N TRP A 7 9.60 -11.41 11.87
CA TRP A 7 9.28 -10.09 11.35
C TRP A 7 7.79 -9.76 11.53
N ILE A 8 6.89 -10.70 11.23
CA ILE A 8 5.44 -10.53 11.41
C ILE A 8 5.11 -10.23 12.87
N GLN A 9 5.64 -11.00 13.82
CA GLN A 9 5.40 -10.77 15.25
C GLN A 9 5.88 -9.39 15.69
N LYS A 10 7.05 -8.95 15.20
CA LYS A 10 7.54 -7.60 15.50
C LYS A 10 6.63 -6.51 14.93
N GLN A 11 6.06 -6.73 13.75
CA GLN A 11 5.13 -5.77 13.15
C GLN A 11 3.76 -5.76 13.84
N GLN A 12 3.28 -6.89 14.37
CA GLN A 12 1.99 -6.96 15.07
C GLN A 12 1.91 -5.98 16.24
N HIS A 13 2.99 -5.75 16.97
CA HIS A 13 3.02 -4.77 18.07
C HIS A 13 3.01 -3.30 17.62
N VAL A 14 3.27 -3.02 16.34
CA VAL A 14 3.27 -1.66 15.78
C VAL A 14 1.87 -1.27 15.30
N PHE A 15 1.05 -2.26 14.92
CA PHE A 15 -0.26 -2.05 14.34
C PHE A 15 -1.36 -2.05 15.42
N PRO A 16 -2.35 -1.14 15.34
CA PRO A 16 -3.50 -1.19 16.25
C PRO A 16 -4.27 -2.49 16.06
N GLU A 17 -4.85 -2.98 17.16
CA GLU A 17 -5.72 -4.16 17.17
C GLU A 17 -7.11 -3.79 16.63
N CYS A 18 -7.26 -3.88 15.30
CA CYS A 18 -8.51 -3.59 14.60
C CYS A 18 -8.65 -4.44 13.34
N GLU A 19 -9.82 -4.38 12.71
CA GLU A 19 -9.99 -4.94 11.37
C GLU A 19 -9.28 -4.08 10.32
N TYR A 20 -8.81 -4.73 9.26
CA TYR A 20 -8.16 -4.07 8.13
C TYR A 20 -8.86 -4.44 6.83
N GLN A 21 -8.96 -3.47 5.92
CA GLN A 21 -9.37 -3.66 4.54
C GLN A 21 -8.13 -3.67 3.65
N HIS A 22 -7.96 -4.75 2.87
CA HIS A 22 -6.95 -4.81 1.83
C HIS A 22 -7.46 -4.11 0.56
N ILE A 23 -6.69 -3.17 0.03
CA ILE A 23 -6.99 -2.40 -1.18
C ILE A 23 -5.79 -2.52 -2.13
N THR A 24 -6.04 -2.65 -3.42
CA THR A 24 -4.99 -2.66 -4.44
C THR A 24 -5.20 -1.54 -5.44
N PHE A 25 -4.19 -0.68 -5.61
CA PHE A 25 -4.14 0.27 -6.73
C PHE A 25 -3.17 -0.22 -7.79
N THR A 26 -3.66 -0.37 -9.01
CA THR A 26 -2.86 -0.84 -10.15
C THR A 26 -2.54 0.32 -11.07
N LEU A 27 -1.27 0.51 -11.39
CA LEU A 27 -0.82 1.53 -12.33
C LEU A 27 -1.27 1.14 -13.75
N PRO A 28 -1.95 2.03 -14.50
CA PRO A 28 -2.29 1.79 -15.90
C PRO A 28 -1.07 1.44 -16.75
N ASN A 29 -1.23 0.49 -17.67
CA ASN A 29 -0.12 -0.02 -18.48
C ASN A 29 0.57 1.05 -19.35
N ARG A 30 -0.18 2.07 -19.79
CA ARG A 30 0.35 3.22 -20.55
C ARG A 30 1.41 4.00 -19.77
N LEU A 31 1.38 3.97 -18.44
CA LEU A 31 2.34 4.66 -17.59
C LEU A 31 3.56 3.78 -17.24
N TRP A 32 3.50 2.47 -17.50
CA TRP A 32 4.58 1.55 -17.14
C TRP A 32 5.95 1.95 -17.70
N PRO A 33 6.09 2.39 -18.98
CA PRO A 33 7.39 2.81 -19.49
C PRO A 33 7.98 3.98 -18.69
N ILE A 34 7.16 4.94 -18.27
CA ILE A 34 7.64 6.12 -17.53
C ILE A 34 8.26 5.69 -16.21
N PHE A 35 7.57 4.87 -15.43
CA PHE A 35 8.03 4.41 -14.11
C PHE A 35 9.14 3.36 -14.19
N ARG A 36 9.17 2.58 -15.29
CA ARG A 36 10.25 1.62 -15.54
C ARG A 36 11.59 2.34 -15.78
N HIS A 37 11.60 3.40 -16.58
CA HIS A 37 12.81 4.19 -16.84
C HIS A 37 13.14 5.15 -15.70
N ASN A 38 12.13 5.65 -14.97
CA ASN A 38 12.29 6.61 -13.89
C ASN A 38 11.91 5.98 -12.54
N ARG A 39 12.68 4.98 -12.10
CA ARG A 39 12.34 4.21 -10.89
C ARG A 39 12.21 5.04 -9.61
N TRP A 40 12.86 6.20 -9.53
CA TRP A 40 12.74 7.13 -8.41
C TRP A 40 11.30 7.66 -8.22
N LEU A 41 10.48 7.66 -9.27
CA LEU A 41 9.06 8.02 -9.21
C LEU A 41 8.22 7.00 -8.44
N LEU A 42 8.65 5.73 -8.32
CA LEU A 42 7.91 4.70 -7.59
C LEU A 42 7.69 5.10 -6.12
N ASN A 43 8.67 5.76 -5.50
CA ASN A 43 8.55 6.25 -4.13
C ASN A 43 7.45 7.32 -3.97
N LYS A 44 7.08 8.03 -5.05
CA LYS A 44 6.00 9.02 -5.03
C LYS A 44 4.62 8.36 -5.03
N LEU A 45 4.50 7.11 -5.49
CA LEU A 45 3.23 6.40 -5.55
C LEU A 45 2.65 6.09 -4.16
N PHE A 46 3.50 5.85 -3.15
CA PHE A 46 3.05 5.64 -1.77
C PHE A 46 2.24 6.84 -1.25
N LYS A 47 2.80 8.05 -1.37
CA LYS A 47 2.13 9.28 -0.94
C LYS A 47 0.87 9.55 -1.76
N CYS A 48 0.91 9.30 -3.07
CA CYS A 48 -0.24 9.44 -3.94
C CYS A 48 -1.41 8.53 -3.49
N ALA A 49 -1.13 7.24 -3.30
CA ALA A 49 -2.11 6.25 -2.87
C ALA A 49 -2.69 6.57 -1.48
N ALA A 50 -1.84 6.91 -0.50
CA ALA A 50 -2.27 7.25 0.84
C ALA A 50 -3.15 8.50 0.85
N ASN A 51 -2.79 9.54 0.11
CA ASN A 51 -3.56 10.79 0.06
C ASN A 51 -4.99 10.61 -0.46
N ILE A 52 -5.21 9.67 -1.40
CA ILE A 52 -6.56 9.37 -1.90
C ILE A 52 -7.44 8.87 -0.74
N LEU A 53 -6.95 7.90 0.03
CA LEU A 53 -7.70 7.31 1.13
C LEU A 53 -7.83 8.26 2.33
N LEU A 54 -6.77 8.99 2.68
CA LEU A 54 -6.80 10.00 3.73
C LEU A 54 -7.77 11.14 3.40
N GLY A 55 -7.80 11.57 2.13
CA GLY A 55 -8.77 12.57 1.68
C GLY A 55 -10.21 12.08 1.84
N TRP A 56 -10.49 10.86 1.38
CA TRP A 56 -11.80 10.23 1.54
C TRP A 56 -12.21 10.06 3.01
N ALA A 57 -11.30 9.62 3.87
CA ALA A 57 -11.57 9.44 5.30
C ALA A 57 -11.82 10.77 6.00
N LYS A 58 -11.07 11.82 5.64
CA LYS A 58 -11.28 13.18 6.14
C LYS A 58 -12.67 13.72 5.78
N GLU A 59 -13.15 13.49 4.56
CA GLU A 59 -14.51 13.87 4.16
C GLU A 59 -15.60 13.15 4.97
N LYS A 60 -15.26 12.00 5.56
CA LYS A 60 -16.12 11.20 6.43
C LYS A 60 -15.90 11.45 7.92
N GLY A 61 -14.96 12.31 8.30
CA GLY A 61 -14.65 12.61 9.71
C GLY A 61 -14.09 11.42 10.49
N ILE A 62 -13.40 10.50 9.81
CA ILE A 62 -12.80 9.29 10.41
C ILE A 62 -11.29 9.31 10.21
N ASP A 63 -10.56 8.92 11.26
CA ASP A 63 -9.12 8.70 11.20
C ASP A 63 -8.81 7.26 10.79
N ILE A 64 -7.88 7.08 9.86
CA ILE A 64 -7.49 5.75 9.37
C ILE A 64 -5.98 5.55 9.44
N GLY A 65 -5.57 4.34 9.76
CA GLY A 65 -4.19 3.88 9.59
C GLY A 65 -4.03 3.26 8.20
N ILE A 66 -2.88 3.50 7.58
CA ILE A 66 -2.56 2.95 6.26
C ILE A 66 -1.15 2.35 6.30
N PHE A 67 -1.05 1.07 5.99
CA PHE A 67 0.20 0.42 5.61
C PHE A 67 0.21 0.17 4.11
N CYS A 68 1.33 0.47 3.44
CA CYS A 68 1.42 0.33 1.99
C CYS A 68 2.71 -0.37 1.56
N ALA A 69 2.58 -1.31 0.64
CA ALA A 69 3.68 -2.01 -0.02
C ALA A 69 3.56 -1.87 -1.55
N LEU A 70 4.68 -1.61 -2.22
CA LEU A 70 4.73 -1.46 -3.67
C LEU A 70 5.39 -2.67 -4.32
N TYR A 71 4.77 -3.17 -5.38
CA TYR A 71 5.23 -4.28 -6.20
C TYR A 71 5.37 -3.80 -7.64
N THR A 72 6.50 -4.09 -8.29
CA THR A 72 6.73 -3.67 -9.69
C THR A 72 6.39 -4.74 -10.71
N TYR A 73 6.31 -6.00 -10.28
CA TYR A 73 6.06 -7.16 -11.13
C TYR A 73 4.83 -7.93 -10.66
N GLY A 74 4.08 -8.46 -11.63
CA GLY A 74 2.99 -9.40 -11.36
C GLY A 74 3.50 -10.85 -11.25
N GLN A 75 2.59 -11.79 -10.98
CA GLN A 75 2.91 -13.22 -10.86
C GLN A 75 3.58 -13.80 -12.11
N LYS A 76 3.25 -13.27 -13.31
CA LYS A 76 3.85 -13.69 -14.58
C LYS A 76 5.19 -13.00 -14.89
N LEU A 77 5.79 -12.30 -13.90
CA LEU A 77 7.01 -11.50 -14.04
C LEU A 77 6.95 -10.42 -15.13
N ASN A 78 5.75 -10.08 -15.58
CA ASN A 78 5.52 -8.90 -16.40
C ASN A 78 5.54 -7.65 -15.52
N TRP A 79 6.05 -6.55 -16.07
CA TRP A 79 5.94 -5.27 -15.39
C TRP A 79 4.47 -4.98 -15.14
N ASN A 80 4.11 -4.82 -13.87
CA ASN A 80 2.76 -4.55 -13.42
C ASN A 80 2.90 -3.85 -12.08
N THR A 81 3.08 -2.54 -12.11
CA THR A 81 3.26 -1.77 -10.88
C THR A 81 1.93 -1.65 -10.16
N HIS A 82 1.86 -2.12 -8.92
CA HIS A 82 0.69 -2.02 -8.08
C HIS A 82 1.09 -1.80 -6.62
N LEU A 83 0.21 -1.13 -5.88
CA LEU A 83 0.34 -0.92 -4.44
C LEU A 83 -0.69 -1.77 -3.73
N HIS A 84 -0.25 -2.50 -2.73
CA HIS A 84 -1.09 -3.16 -1.75
C HIS A 84 -1.17 -2.29 -0.50
N LEU A 85 -2.39 -1.95 -0.10
CA LEU A 85 -2.68 -1.13 1.05
C LEU A 85 -3.50 -1.93 2.06
N SER A 86 -3.07 -1.92 3.32
CA SER A 86 -3.87 -2.39 4.45
C SER A 86 -4.36 -1.16 5.21
N VAL A 87 -5.67 -0.99 5.29
CA VAL A 87 -6.31 0.23 5.83
C VAL A 87 -7.18 -0.15 7.02
N THR A 88 -7.06 0.54 8.16
CA THR A 88 -7.92 0.24 9.32
C THR A 88 -9.40 0.46 8.98
N ARG A 89 -10.27 -0.40 9.51
CA ARG A 89 -11.74 -0.27 9.37
C ARG A 89 -12.32 0.26 10.68
N GLY A 90 -13.14 1.32 10.58
CA GLY A 90 -13.93 1.83 11.71
C GLY A 90 -13.29 2.94 12.54
N GLY A 91 -12.16 3.51 12.12
CA GLY A 91 -11.41 4.49 12.91
C GLY A 91 -10.14 3.90 13.51
N ILE A 92 -9.28 4.74 14.08
CA ILE A 92 -8.31 4.37 15.13
C ILE A 92 -8.72 5.12 16.39
#